data_AF-A0A7W4ETZ8-F1
#
_entry.id   AF-A0A7W4ETZ8-F1
#
_cell.length_a   1.000
_cell.length_b   1.000
_cell.length_c   1.000
_cell.angle_alpha   90.00
_cell.angle_beta   90.00
_cell.angle_gamma   90.00
#
_symmetry.space_group_name_H-M   'P 1'
#
loop_
_entity.id
_entity.type
_entity.pdbx_description
1 polymer ?
#
loop_
_entity_poly.entity_id
_entity_poly.type
_entity_poly.pdbx_seq_one_letter_code
_entity_poly.pdbx_strand_id
1 'polypeptide(L)'
;MPVKTAGELLLFALSTIVLPAIVEETIFRKQMICLVNRTAIICTTLLSAMLFAAEHFVTPWGVLLGMVWALPFSLAYSMTRNVYVPMTAHAIASILINGSTVVMTLFVVL
;
A
#
# COMPACT_ATOMS: atom_id res chain seq x y z
N MET A 1 17.68 5.57 -6.83
CA MET A 1 19.09 5.16 -6.61
C MET A 1 19.59 4.50 -7.89
N PRO A 2 20.83 4.76 -8.35
CA PRO A 2 21.40 3.98 -9.44
C PRO A 2 21.68 2.56 -8.93
N VAL A 3 20.84 1.60 -9.31
CA VAL A 3 21.01 0.17 -9.03
C VAL A 3 22.11 -0.36 -9.96
N LYS A 4 23.13 -1.01 -9.40
CA LYS A 4 24.33 -1.46 -10.13
C LYS A 4 24.52 -2.97 -10.10
N THR A 5 23.81 -3.67 -9.21
CA THR A 5 23.93 -5.11 -9.02
C THR A 5 22.57 -5.78 -8.92
N ALA A 6 22.53 -7.10 -9.19
CA ALA A 6 21.30 -7.89 -9.04
C ALA A 6 20.77 -7.89 -7.59
N GLY A 7 21.67 -7.84 -6.59
CA GLY A 7 21.29 -7.74 -5.18
C GLY A 7 20.61 -6.41 -4.85
N GLU A 8 21.12 -5.30 -5.35
CA GLU A 8 20.48 -3.98 -5.20
C GLU A 8 19.13 -3.92 -5.91
N LEU A 9 18.99 -4.59 -7.06
CA LEU A 9 17.71 -4.67 -7.77
C LEU A 9 16.67 -5.47 -6.97
N LEU A 10 17.09 -6.59 -6.37
CA LEU A 10 16.23 -7.38 -5.50
C LEU A 10 15.77 -6.56 -4.30
N LEU A 11 16.69 -5.84 -3.64
CA LEU A 11 16.36 -4.96 -2.52
C LEU A 11 15.41 -3.84 -2.93
N PHE A 12 15.58 -3.26 -4.11
CA PHE A 12 14.68 -2.26 -4.67
C PHE A 12 13.28 -2.82 -4.93
N ALA A 13 13.18 -4.01 -5.55
CA ALA A 13 11.89 -4.65 -5.79
C ALA A 13 11.17 -5.00 -4.47
N LEU A 14 11.90 -5.54 -3.50
CA LEU A 14 11.35 -5.85 -2.17
C LEU A 14 10.86 -4.59 -1.46
N SER A 15 11.63 -3.49 -1.47
CA SER A 15 11.30 -2.26 -0.76
C SER A 15 10.21 -1.42 -1.41
N THR A 16 9.92 -1.62 -2.70
CA THR A 16 8.93 -0.81 -3.44
C THR A 16 7.67 -1.59 -3.82
N ILE A 17 7.69 -2.93 -3.71
CA ILE A 17 6.55 -3.78 -4.08
C ILE A 17 6.06 -4.59 -2.90
N VAL A 18 6.95 -5.36 -2.26
CA VAL A 18 6.55 -6.37 -1.27
C VAL A 18 6.39 -5.78 0.12
N LEU A 19 7.42 -5.08 0.61
CA LEU A 19 7.43 -4.54 1.96
C LEU A 19 6.34 -3.47 2.20
N PRO A 20 6.10 -2.52 1.28
CA PRO A 20 5.01 -1.55 1.43
C PRO A 20 3.65 -2.23 1.60
N ALA A 21 3.33 -3.18 0.71
CA ALA A 21 2.08 -3.93 0.77
C ALA A 21 1.91 -4.69 2.10
N ILE A 22 2.98 -5.27 2.65
CA ILE A 22 2.92 -5.98 3.93
C ILE A 22 2.71 -4.99 5.08
N VAL A 23 3.56 -3.97 5.17
CA VAL A 23 3.63 -3.05 6.30
C VAL A 23 2.37 -2.17 6.35
N GLU A 24 2.04 -1.53 5.24
CA GLU A 24 0.94 -0.57 5.16
C GLU A 24 -0.41 -1.25 5.41
N GLU A 25 -0.66 -2.42 4.80
CA GLU A 25 -1.93 -3.13 5.02
C GLU A 25 -2.03 -3.72 6.43
N THR A 26 -0.91 -4.12 7.03
CA THR A 26 -0.90 -4.56 8.43
C THR A 26 -1.23 -3.40 9.37
N ILE A 27 -0.59 -2.25 9.22
CA ILE A 27 -0.79 -1.09 10.10
C ILE A 27 -2.16 -0.48 9.87
N PHE A 28 -2.41 0.01 8.66
CA PHE A 28 -3.57 0.84 8.38
C PHE A 28 -4.85 0.02 8.32
N ARG A 29 -4.82 -1.27 7.96
CA ARG A 29 -6.06 -2.06 7.86
C ARG A 29 -6.22 -2.97 9.05
N LYS A 30 -5.31 -3.93 9.23
CA LYS A 30 -5.45 -4.95 10.28
C LYS A 30 -5.43 -4.36 11.70
N GLN A 31 -4.51 -3.45 12.00
CA GLN A 31 -4.38 -2.90 13.35
C GLN A 31 -5.33 -1.72 13.62
N MET A 32 -5.58 -0.87 12.63
CA MET A 32 -6.40 0.32 12.85
C MET A 32 -7.90 0.09 12.67
N ILE A 33 -8.34 -0.75 11.71
CA ILE A 33 -9.78 -0.90 11.43
C ILE A 33 -10.43 -1.88 12.42
N CYS A 34 -11.32 -1.33 13.25
CA CYS A 34 -12.07 -2.09 14.25
C CYS A 34 -13.35 -2.68 13.66
N LEU A 35 -13.44 -4.00 13.61
CA LEU A 35 -14.56 -4.75 12.98
C LEU A 35 -15.71 -5.09 13.95
N VAL A 36 -15.79 -4.44 15.12
CA VAL A 36 -16.76 -4.76 16.18
C VAL A 36 -18.18 -4.36 15.83
N ASN A 37 -18.38 -3.17 15.25
CA ASN A 37 -19.69 -2.69 14.83
C ASN A 37 -19.56 -1.71 13.66
N ARG A 38 -20.68 -1.40 13.00
CA ARG A 38 -20.71 -0.58 11.79
C ARG A 38 -20.12 0.83 12.00
N THR A 39 -20.42 1.46 13.14
CA THR A 39 -19.91 2.80 13.46
C THR A 39 -18.40 2.77 13.64
N ALA A 40 -17.89 1.79 14.39
CA ALA A 40 -16.46 1.60 14.59
C ALA A 40 -15.74 1.35 13.26
N ILE A 41 -16.29 0.51 12.38
CA ILE A 41 -15.73 0.25 11.04
C ILE A 41 -15.63 1.56 10.25
N ILE A 42 -16.70 2.35 10.18
CA ILE A 42 -16.72 3.60 9.41
C ILE A 42 -15.70 4.60 9.98
N CYS A 43 -15.74 4.86 11.29
CA CYS A 43 -14.85 5.84 11.92
C CYS A 43 -13.37 5.44 11.80
N THR A 44 -13.05 4.17 12.09
CA THR A 44 -11.66 3.69 11.99
C THR A 44 -11.17 3.57 10.56
N THR A 45 -12.05 3.25 9.60
CA THR A 45 -11.71 3.28 8.16
C THR A 45 -11.38 4.69 7.69
N LEU A 46 -12.18 5.69 8.06
CA LEU A 46 -11.92 7.08 7.68
C LEU A 46 -10.62 7.60 8.31
N LEU A 47 -10.38 7.28 9.59
CA LEU A 47 -9.13 7.63 10.27
C LEU A 47 -7.92 6.94 9.61
N SER A 48 -8.03 5.65 9.32
CA SER A 48 -7.02 4.86 8.60
C SER A 48 -6.69 5.46 7.25
N ALA A 49 -7.71 5.75 6.42
CA ALA A 49 -7.54 6.35 5.11
C ALA A 49 -6.87 7.72 5.18
N MET A 50 -7.22 8.53 6.18
CA MET A 50 -6.63 9.86 6.39
C MET A 50 -5.15 9.76 6.77
N LEU A 51 -4.78 8.87 7.71
CA LEU A 51 -3.38 8.70 8.11
C LEU A 51 -2.52 8.10 6.99
N PHE A 52 -3.05 7.10 6.28
CA PHE A 52 -2.41 6.55 5.07
C PHE A 52 -2.15 7.64 4.03
N ALA A 53 -3.14 8.48 3.75
CA ALA A 53 -2.99 9.54 2.76
C ALA A 53 -2.05 10.67 3.23
N ALA A 54 -2.05 10.99 4.52
CA ALA A 54 -1.15 11.99 5.10
C ALA A 54 0.32 11.55 5.08
N GLU A 55 0.60 10.25 5.11
CA GLU A 55 1.96 9.72 4.91
C GLU A 55 2.48 9.97 3.49
N HIS A 56 1.59 9.92 2.50
CA HIS A 56 1.94 9.99 1.08
C HIS A 56 1.88 11.40 0.49
N PHE A 57 1.08 12.29 1.06
CA PHE A 57 0.80 13.61 0.49
C PHE A 57 0.88 14.71 1.53
N VAL A 58 1.65 15.76 1.21
CA VAL A 58 1.80 16.96 2.04
C VAL A 58 0.74 18.03 1.77
N THR A 59 0.10 18.02 0.60
CA THR A 59 -0.92 19.02 0.26
C THR A 59 -2.31 18.54 0.67
N PRO A 60 -3.19 19.41 1.21
CA PRO A 60 -4.54 19.01 1.62
C PRO A 60 -5.34 18.31 0.51
N TRP A 61 -5.19 18.78 -0.74
CA TRP A 61 -5.82 18.15 -1.89
C TRP A 61 -5.27 16.75 -2.20
N GLY A 62 -3.95 16.56 -2.08
CA GLY A 62 -3.32 15.26 -2.24
C GLY A 62 -3.79 14.26 -1.18
N VAL A 63 -3.96 14.70 0.07
CA VAL A 63 -4.50 13.87 1.15
C VAL A 63 -5.92 13.40 0.81
N LEU A 64 -6.81 14.30 0.37
CA LEU A 64 -8.17 13.91 -0.02
C LEU A 64 -8.18 12.88 -1.16
N LEU A 65 -7.32 13.05 -2.16
CA LEU A 65 -7.18 12.09 -3.25
C LEU A 65 -6.61 10.74 -2.76
N GLY A 66 -5.60 10.77 -1.89
CA GLY A 66 -5.02 9.57 -1.28
C GLY A 66 -6.03 8.79 -0.44
N MET A 67 -6.96 9.48 0.24
CA MET A 67 -8.04 8.82 0.97
C MET A 67 -8.93 8.00 0.04
N VAL A 68 -9.27 8.52 -1.15
CA VAL A 68 -10.07 7.78 -2.14
C VAL A 68 -9.36 6.50 -2.58
N TRP A 69 -8.04 6.54 -2.75
CA TRP A 69 -7.22 5.36 -3.06
C TRP A 69 -7.12 4.36 -1.91
N ALA A 70 -7.17 4.82 -0.67
CA ALA A 70 -7.09 3.96 0.51
C ALA A 70 -8.38 3.16 0.74
N LEU A 71 -9.53 3.67 0.30
CA LEU A 71 -10.86 3.10 0.59
C LEU A 71 -11.10 1.70 -0.01
N PRO A 72 -10.74 1.40 -1.28
CA PRO A 72 -10.87 0.04 -1.83
C PRO A 72 -10.17 -1.03 -0.98
N PHE A 73 -8.96 -0.77 -0.49
CA PHE A 73 -8.23 -1.70 0.37
C PHE A 73 -8.93 -1.88 1.73
N SER A 74 -9.40 -0.78 2.34
CA SER A 74 -10.13 -0.82 3.61
C SER A 74 -11.47 -1.55 3.49
N LEU A 75 -12.17 -1.40 2.35
CA LEU A 75 -13.42 -2.11 2.07
C LEU A 75 -13.16 -3.60 1.84
N ALA A 76 -12.14 -3.94 1.05
CA ALA A 76 -11.74 -5.33 0.84
C ALA A 76 -11.43 -6.02 2.17
N TYR A 77 -10.70 -5.37 3.07
CA TYR A 77 -10.46 -5.90 4.42
C TYR A 77 -11.76 -6.06 5.22
N SER A 78 -12.60 -5.03 5.26
CA SER A 78 -13.82 -5.02 6.06
C SER A 78 -14.82 -6.09 5.62
N MET A 79 -14.89 -6.38 4.32
CA MET A 79 -15.78 -7.39 3.75
C MET A 79 -15.23 -8.82 3.92
N THR A 80 -13.94 -9.01 3.72
CA THR A 80 -13.34 -10.36 3.73
C THR A 80 -12.81 -10.79 5.10
N ARG A 81 -12.61 -9.83 6.02
CA ARG A 81 -11.93 -10.01 7.32
C ARG A 81 -10.55 -10.64 7.19
N ASN A 82 -9.91 -10.48 6.03
CA ASN A 82 -8.62 -11.09 5.71
C ASN A 82 -7.66 -10.03 5.17
N VAL A 83 -6.60 -9.72 5.92
CA VAL A 83 -5.58 -8.72 5.53
C VAL A 83 -4.78 -9.15 4.30
N TYR A 84 -4.71 -10.45 3.99
CA TYR A 84 -3.96 -10.92 2.83
C TYR A 84 -4.64 -10.53 1.52
N VAL A 85 -5.95 -10.25 1.53
CA VAL A 85 -6.68 -9.78 0.34
C VAL A 85 -6.21 -8.38 -0.08
N PRO A 86 -6.32 -7.32 0.74
CA PRO A 86 -5.80 -6.01 0.38
C PRO A 86 -4.27 -6.02 0.24
N MET A 87 -3.53 -6.82 1.01
CA MET A 87 -2.07 -6.97 0.84
C MET A 87 -1.70 -7.46 -0.56
N THR A 88 -2.43 -8.44 -1.08
CA THR A 88 -2.19 -8.94 -2.45
C THR A 88 -2.60 -7.90 -3.48
N ALA A 89 -3.75 -7.24 -3.31
CA ALA A 89 -4.21 -6.19 -4.20
C ALA A 89 -3.22 -5.01 -4.26
N HIS A 90 -2.68 -4.62 -3.11
CA HIS A 90 -1.66 -3.59 -3.00
C HIS A 90 -0.38 -4.03 -3.72
N ALA A 91 0.14 -5.24 -3.46
CA ALA A 91 1.32 -5.74 -4.15
C ALA A 91 1.15 -5.75 -5.68
N ILE A 92 -0.04 -6.11 -6.19
CA ILE A 92 -0.38 -6.03 -7.63
C ILE A 92 -0.33 -4.58 -8.11
N ALA A 93 -0.94 -3.63 -7.38
CA ALA A 93 -0.87 -2.22 -7.73
C ALA A 93 0.58 -1.70 -7.75
N SER A 94 1.41 -2.11 -6.79
CA SER A 94 2.82 -1.75 -6.75
C SER A 94 3.62 -2.37 -7.90
N ILE A 95 3.27 -3.57 -8.38
CA ILE A 95 3.84 -4.13 -9.61
C ILE A 95 3.46 -3.28 -10.82
N LEU A 96 2.21 -2.83 -10.93
CA LEU A 96 1.77 -2.00 -12.05
C LEU A 96 2.46 -0.63 -12.07
N ILE A 97 2.74 -0.07 -10.89
CA ILE A 97 3.37 1.25 -10.75
C ILE A 97 4.91 1.16 -10.87
N ASN A 98 5.55 0.23 -10.15
CA ASN A 98 7.01 0.16 -10.02
C ASN A 98 7.65 -0.93 -10.88
N GLY A 99 6.88 -1.90 -11.40
CA GLY A 99 7.40 -3.08 -12.10
C GLY A 99 8.12 -2.75 -13.40
N SER A 100 7.66 -1.74 -14.16
CA SER A 100 8.35 -1.28 -15.37
C SER A 100 9.76 -0.76 -15.06
N THR A 101 9.93 -0.05 -13.94
CA THR A 101 11.22 0.43 -13.44
C THR A 101 12.13 -0.75 -13.07
N VAL A 102 11.59 -1.78 -12.41
CA VAL A 102 12.35 -3.00 -12.07
C VAL A 102 12.84 -3.70 -13.34
N VAL A 103 11.97 -3.90 -14.33
CA VAL A 103 12.31 -4.55 -15.61
C VAL A 103 13.34 -3.75 -16.39
N MET A 104 13.15 -2.43 -16.52
CA MET A 104 14.13 -1.56 -17.19
C MET A 104 15.50 -1.63 -16.51
N THR A 105 15.51 -1.61 -15.18
CA THR A 105 16.76 -1.69 -14.39
C THR A 105 17.43 -3.05 -14.55
N LEU A 106 16.67 -4.14 -14.66
CA LEU A 106 17.19 -5.48 -14.92
C LEU A 106 18.02 -5.53 -16.22
N PHE A 107 17.54 -4.90 -17.29
CA PHE A 107 18.27 -4.82 -18.57
C PHE A 107 19.56 -3.99 -18.50
N VAL A 108 19.70 -3.10 -17.53
CA VAL A 108 20.92 -2.30 -17.35
C VAL A 108 21.95 -3.04 -16.49
N VAL A 109 21.47 -3.91 -15.59
CA VAL A 109 22.31 -4.66 -14.65
C VAL A 109 22.81 -5.99 -15.24
N LEU A 110 22.10 -6.57 -16.21
CA LEU A 110 22.51 -7.75 -16.99
C LEU A 110 23.40 -7.36 -18.17
#